data_AF-A0A6M8SRR6-F1
#
_entry.id   AF-A0A6M8SRR6-F1
#
_cell.length_a   1.000
_cell.length_b   1.000
_cell.length_c   1.000
_cell.angle_alpha   90.00
_cell.angle_beta   90.00
_cell.angle_gamma   90.00
#
_symmetry.space_group_name_H-M   'P 1'
#
loop_
_entity.id
_entity.type
_entity.pdbx_description
1 polymer ?
#
loop_
_entity_poly.entity_id
_entity_poly.type
_entity_poly.pdbx_seq_one_letter_code
_entity_poly.pdbx_strand_id
1 'polypeptide(L)'
;MIKGIKYTFFISIVVFSTFWFATEWSLIDWPWEAFIALIAALAALARIIYQDDKAFSKLQKKFTLLCEHDLNLISDIFTVFPVEETTRFFKEHDFANSFRDSKTKGLFYFVDYWDVVDKKFIDVELEKQRSEFFIYAKDVARNIAQYTSPKSADLQSVDPYGRNTDFHLDPLIEQDIKMLNATSSAFFEKYEAFIKYCLHRKSVCK
;
A
#
# COMPACT_ATOMS: atom_id res chain seq x y z
N MET A 1 28.57 8.72 -11.34
CA MET A 1 29.66 8.56 -12.34
C MET A 1 29.23 7.84 -13.63
N ILE A 2 28.47 6.73 -13.56
CA ILE A 2 28.13 5.91 -14.75
C ILE A 2 27.16 6.59 -15.74
N LYS A 3 26.30 7.52 -15.31
CA LYS A 3 25.38 8.24 -16.22
C LYS A 3 26.10 9.18 -17.19
N GLY A 4 27.17 9.87 -16.75
CA GLY A 4 27.91 10.83 -17.60
C GLY A 4 28.58 10.18 -18.80
N ILE A 5 29.09 8.96 -18.64
CA ILE A 5 29.82 8.20 -19.69
C ILE A 5 28.90 7.83 -20.87
N LYS A 6 27.59 7.63 -20.62
CA LYS A 6 26.63 7.25 -21.67
C LYS A 6 26.32 8.43 -22.58
N TYR A 7 26.15 9.63 -22.03
CA TYR A 7 25.86 10.83 -22.82
C TYR A 7 27.07 11.29 -23.63
N THR A 8 28.29 11.18 -23.08
CA THR A 8 29.52 11.55 -23.80
C THR A 8 29.78 10.70 -25.04
N PHE A 9 29.44 9.41 -25.01
CA PHE A 9 29.62 8.51 -26.17
C PHE A 9 28.69 8.88 -27.34
N PHE A 10 27.42 9.16 -27.08
CA PHE A 10 26.49 9.58 -28.14
C PHE A 10 26.81 10.97 -28.68
N ILE A 11 27.23 11.91 -27.82
CA ILE A 11 27.68 13.23 -28.26
C ILE A 11 28.91 13.11 -29.16
N SER A 12 29.87 12.23 -28.83
CA SER A 12 31.04 12.02 -29.69
C SER A 12 30.68 11.46 -31.06
N ILE A 13 29.69 10.58 -31.18
CA ILE A 13 29.21 10.06 -32.47
C ILE A 13 28.56 11.18 -33.29
N VAL A 14 27.74 12.03 -32.67
CA VAL A 14 27.10 13.17 -33.35
C VAL A 14 28.16 14.15 -33.85
N VAL A 15 29.10 14.56 -33.00
CA VAL A 15 30.17 15.51 -33.40
C VAL A 15 31.05 14.93 -34.50
N PHE A 16 31.42 13.65 -34.41
CA PHE A 16 32.23 12.99 -35.43
C PHE A 16 31.50 12.87 -36.77
N SER A 17 30.20 12.52 -36.75
CA SER A 17 29.38 12.45 -37.97
C SER A 17 29.21 13.82 -38.64
N THR A 18 29.04 14.90 -37.87
CA THR A 18 28.95 16.26 -38.41
C THR A 18 30.28 16.77 -38.94
N PHE A 19 31.40 16.37 -38.33
CA PHE A 19 32.74 16.71 -38.79
C PHE A 19 33.07 16.01 -40.11
N TRP A 20 32.71 14.72 -40.24
CA TRP A 20 32.87 13.96 -41.48
C TRP A 20 32.05 14.54 -42.64
N PHE A 21 30.81 14.94 -42.37
CA PHE A 21 29.94 15.63 -43.34
C PHE A 21 30.52 16.96 -43.84
N ALA A 22 31.32 17.65 -43.03
CA ALA A 22 31.91 18.93 -43.40
C ALA A 22 33.18 18.80 -44.26
N THR A 23 33.88 17.65 -44.22
CA THR A 23 35.16 17.46 -44.90
C THR A 23 35.08 16.76 -46.26
N GLU A 24 34.05 15.95 -46.52
CA GLU A 24 33.91 15.15 -47.76
C GLU A 24 32.70 15.57 -48.61
N TRP A 25 32.48 16.87 -48.80
CA TRP A 25 31.40 17.37 -49.66
C TRP A 25 31.77 17.22 -51.15
N SER A 26 31.72 16.00 -51.69
CA SER A 26 31.60 15.77 -53.12
C SER A 26 30.12 15.51 -53.47
N LEU A 27 29.62 16.17 -54.51
CA LEU A 27 28.18 16.20 -54.87
C LEU A 27 27.61 14.85 -55.37
N ILE A 28 28.39 13.76 -55.36
CA ILE A 28 28.02 12.49 -56.03
C ILE A 28 27.81 11.33 -55.04
N ASP A 29 28.56 11.27 -53.94
CA ASP A 29 28.45 10.17 -52.96
C ASP A 29 27.82 10.66 -51.66
N TRP A 30 26.47 10.68 -51.62
CA TRP A 30 25.74 11.04 -50.41
C TRP A 30 25.93 9.95 -49.33
N PRO A 31 26.48 10.27 -48.15
CA PRO A 31 26.84 9.28 -47.14
C PRO A 31 25.61 8.90 -46.30
N TRP A 32 24.71 8.10 -46.89
CA TRP A 32 23.49 7.59 -46.25
C TRP A 32 23.76 6.85 -44.95
N GLU A 33 24.91 6.19 -44.85
CA GLU A 33 25.36 5.46 -43.66
C GLU A 33 25.52 6.39 -42.46
N ALA A 34 26.13 7.56 -42.65
CA ALA A 34 26.29 8.56 -41.61
C ALA A 34 24.94 9.16 -41.18
N PHE A 35 24.02 9.35 -42.12
CA PHE A 35 22.66 9.82 -41.84
C PHE A 35 21.84 8.81 -41.02
N ILE A 36 21.91 7.53 -41.38
CA ILE A 36 21.25 6.44 -40.63
C ILE A 36 21.85 6.33 -39.22
N ALA A 37 23.17 6.41 -39.10
CA ALA A 37 23.87 6.38 -37.81
C ALA A 37 23.43 7.56 -36.91
N LEU A 38 23.28 8.75 -37.47
CA LEU A 38 22.80 9.93 -36.76
C LEU A 38 21.36 9.75 -36.26
N ILE A 39 20.45 9.28 -37.10
CA ILE A 39 19.05 9.02 -36.70
C ILE A 39 18.98 7.95 -35.60
N ALA A 40 19.75 6.87 -35.75
CA ALA A 40 19.81 5.81 -34.73
C ALA A 40 20.34 6.32 -33.39
N ALA A 41 21.38 7.17 -33.41
CA ALA A 41 21.93 7.81 -32.23
C ALA A 41 20.91 8.75 -31.55
N LEU A 42 20.19 9.57 -32.33
CA LEU A 42 19.13 10.44 -31.83
C LEU A 42 17.97 9.66 -31.23
N ALA A 43 17.53 8.57 -31.88
CA ALA A 43 16.47 7.71 -31.36
C ALA A 43 16.89 7.01 -30.05
N ALA A 44 18.14 6.57 -29.94
CA ALA A 44 18.68 5.99 -28.72
C ALA A 44 18.73 7.02 -27.57
N LEU A 45 19.17 8.25 -27.85
CA LEU A 45 19.16 9.35 -26.88
C LEU A 45 17.74 9.70 -26.42
N ALA A 46 16.80 9.86 -27.36
CA ALA A 46 15.40 10.13 -27.04
C ALA A 46 14.79 9.03 -26.16
N ARG A 47 15.11 7.76 -26.44
CA ARG A 47 14.67 6.62 -25.62
C ARG A 47 15.25 6.64 -24.21
N ILE A 48 16.53 6.99 -24.05
CA ILE A 48 17.17 7.10 -22.73
C ILE A 48 16.53 8.25 -21.93
N ILE A 49 16.33 9.42 -22.56
CA ILE A 49 15.68 10.57 -21.93
C ILE A 49 14.25 10.23 -21.51
N TYR A 50 13.46 9.58 -22.39
CA TYR A 50 12.09 9.17 -22.07
C TYR A 50 12.02 8.12 -20.96
N GLN A 51 12.97 7.17 -20.91
CA GLN A 51 13.06 6.21 -19.82
C GLN A 51 13.46 6.85 -18.50
N ASP A 52 14.42 7.79 -18.53
CA ASP A 52 14.83 8.55 -17.35
C ASP A 52 13.69 9.46 -16.86
N ASP A 53 12.91 10.12 -17.72
CA ASP A 53 11.74 10.92 -17.34
C ASP A 53 10.63 10.06 -16.72
N LYS A 54 10.39 8.86 -17.26
CA LYS A 54 9.43 7.92 -16.67
C LYS A 54 9.92 7.36 -15.33
N ALA A 55 11.23 7.22 -15.15
CA ALA A 55 11.82 6.84 -13.88
C ALA A 55 11.79 8.00 -12.87
N PHE A 56 12.04 9.24 -13.32
CA PHE A 56 12.00 10.45 -12.52
C PHE A 56 10.58 10.81 -12.11
N SER A 57 9.59 10.66 -12.99
CA SER A 57 8.17 10.86 -12.65
C SER A 57 7.64 9.79 -11.71
N LYS A 58 8.13 8.54 -11.82
CA LYS A 58 7.89 7.49 -10.81
C LYS A 58 8.54 7.83 -9.47
N LEU A 59 9.78 8.34 -9.47
CA LEU A 59 10.46 8.80 -8.27
C LEU A 59 9.74 10.00 -7.66
N GLN A 60 9.32 10.97 -8.45
CA GLN A 60 8.61 12.17 -8.01
C GLN A 60 7.23 11.82 -7.46
N LYS A 61 6.49 10.88 -8.08
CA LYS A 61 5.27 10.30 -7.47
C LYS A 61 5.58 9.64 -6.12
N LYS A 62 6.70 8.92 -6.03
CA LYS A 62 7.17 8.27 -4.79
C LYS A 62 7.61 9.28 -3.71
N PHE A 63 8.03 10.48 -4.13
CA PHE A 63 8.47 11.60 -3.29
C PHE A 63 7.48 12.77 -3.24
N THR A 64 6.21 12.56 -3.59
CA THR A 64 5.19 13.56 -3.34
C THR A 64 5.06 13.69 -1.82
N LEU A 65 5.38 14.88 -1.29
CA LEU A 65 5.12 15.22 0.10
C LEU A 65 3.63 14.95 0.36
N LEU A 66 3.34 14.26 1.47
CA LEU A 66 1.96 14.05 1.88
C LEU A 66 1.31 15.41 2.04
N CYS A 67 0.14 15.57 1.45
CA CYS A 67 -0.68 16.74 1.70
C CYS A 67 -1.20 16.71 3.14
N GLU A 68 -1.61 17.87 3.64
CA GLU A 68 -2.15 18.01 4.99
C GLU A 68 -3.36 17.09 5.24
N HIS A 69 -4.20 16.92 4.22
CA HIS A 69 -5.34 16.00 4.25
C HIS A 69 -4.93 14.55 4.58
N ASP A 70 -3.94 14.01 3.87
CA ASP A 70 -3.47 12.63 4.09
C ASP A 70 -2.81 12.48 5.49
N LEU A 71 -2.10 13.51 5.97
CA LEU A 71 -1.52 13.51 7.31
C LEU A 71 -2.58 13.52 8.42
N ASN A 72 -3.67 14.26 8.21
CA ASN A 72 -4.81 14.30 9.12
C ASN A 72 -5.51 12.93 9.13
N LEU A 73 -5.76 12.33 7.96
CA LEU A 73 -6.33 10.99 7.88
C LEU A 73 -5.46 9.93 8.55
N ILE A 74 -4.13 9.96 8.39
CA ILE A 74 -3.24 9.03 9.11
C ILE A 74 -3.39 9.20 10.63
N SER A 75 -3.51 10.44 11.11
CA SER A 75 -3.64 10.73 12.54
C SER A 75 -5.01 10.27 13.08
N ASP A 76 -6.07 10.43 12.29
CA ASP A 76 -7.40 9.88 12.60
C ASP A 76 -7.35 8.36 12.71
N ILE A 77 -6.65 7.66 11.80
CA ILE A 77 -6.50 6.19 11.85
C ILE A 77 -5.82 5.75 13.14
N PHE A 78 -4.76 6.43 13.57
CA PHE A 78 -4.09 6.09 14.83
C PHE A 78 -4.96 6.34 16.06
N THR A 79 -5.98 7.19 15.94
CA THR A 79 -6.96 7.43 17.01
C THR A 79 -8.01 6.32 17.04
N VAL A 80 -8.47 5.87 15.86
CA VAL A 80 -9.45 4.77 15.73
C VAL A 80 -8.83 3.42 16.09
N PHE A 81 -7.58 3.20 15.69
CA PHE A 81 -6.80 2.01 15.98
C PHE A 81 -5.50 2.38 16.72
N PRO A 82 -5.55 2.54 18.05
CA PRO A 82 -4.35 2.67 18.86
C PRO A 82 -3.47 1.43 18.69
N VAL A 83 -2.18 1.62 18.41
CA VAL A 83 -1.26 0.53 18.03
C VAL A 83 -1.18 -0.56 19.10
N GLU A 84 -1.04 -0.19 20.37
CA GLU A 84 -0.91 -1.14 21.47
C GLU A 84 -2.20 -1.93 21.70
N GLU A 85 -3.35 -1.26 21.71
CA GLU A 85 -4.64 -1.90 21.98
C GLU A 85 -5.07 -2.81 20.84
N THR A 86 -4.93 -2.34 19.60
CA THR A 86 -5.30 -3.10 18.39
C THR A 86 -4.42 -4.34 18.26
N THR A 87 -3.12 -4.21 18.55
CA THR A 87 -2.20 -5.35 18.54
C THR A 87 -2.58 -6.36 19.60
N ARG A 88 -2.74 -5.94 20.86
CA ARG A 88 -3.08 -6.85 21.95
C ARG A 88 -4.39 -7.61 21.67
N PHE A 89 -5.38 -6.94 21.09
CA PHE A 89 -6.65 -7.59 20.81
C PHE A 89 -6.58 -8.48 19.57
N PHE A 90 -6.38 -7.93 18.38
CA PHE A 90 -6.55 -8.70 17.14
C PHE A 90 -5.44 -9.72 16.86
N LYS A 91 -4.26 -9.58 17.49
CA LYS A 91 -3.15 -10.52 17.36
C LYS A 91 -3.13 -11.58 18.45
N GLU A 92 -3.42 -11.21 19.70
CA GLU A 92 -3.15 -12.06 20.87
C GLU A 92 -4.43 -12.65 21.48
N HIS A 93 -5.62 -12.08 21.18
CA HIS A 93 -6.88 -12.58 21.72
C HIS A 93 -7.32 -13.86 21.02
N ASP A 94 -7.69 -14.86 21.83
CA ASP A 94 -8.37 -16.06 21.36
C ASP A 94 -9.89 -15.90 21.54
N PHE A 95 -10.63 -15.95 20.44
CA PHE A 95 -12.09 -15.82 20.40
C PHE A 95 -12.85 -16.95 21.10
N ALA A 96 -12.17 -18.02 21.56
CA ALA A 96 -12.71 -18.95 22.55
C ALA A 96 -13.08 -18.24 23.88
N ASN A 97 -12.39 -17.15 24.20
CA ASN A 97 -12.63 -16.35 25.39
C ASN A 97 -13.55 -15.16 25.10
N SER A 98 -14.33 -14.76 26.11
CA SER A 98 -15.13 -13.55 26.03
C SER A 98 -14.26 -12.30 25.98
N PHE A 99 -14.72 -11.26 25.28
CA PHE A 99 -14.05 -9.97 25.17
C PHE A 99 -15.04 -8.82 25.38
N ARG A 100 -14.52 -7.62 25.63
CA ARG A 100 -15.35 -6.42 25.81
C ARG A 100 -15.73 -5.81 24.47
N ASP A 101 -16.97 -5.34 24.35
CA ASP A 101 -17.44 -4.64 23.14
C ASP A 101 -16.60 -3.39 22.83
N SER A 102 -16.06 -2.74 23.87
CA SER A 102 -15.14 -1.62 23.71
C SER A 102 -13.89 -1.95 22.88
N LYS A 103 -13.50 -3.23 22.77
CA LYS A 103 -12.31 -3.66 22.02
C LYS A 103 -12.55 -3.76 20.51
N THR A 104 -13.80 -3.91 20.08
CA THR A 104 -14.20 -3.97 18.67
C THR A 104 -14.82 -2.67 18.18
N LYS A 105 -15.16 -1.74 19.08
CA LYS A 105 -15.77 -0.44 18.74
C LYS A 105 -15.01 0.34 17.67
N GLY A 106 -13.67 0.39 17.74
CA GLY A 106 -12.86 1.07 16.73
C GLY A 106 -12.98 0.44 15.33
N LEU A 107 -13.07 -0.90 15.29
CA LEU A 107 -13.27 -1.65 14.04
C LEU A 107 -14.64 -1.33 13.41
N PHE A 108 -15.72 -1.40 14.20
CA PHE A 108 -17.05 -1.08 13.70
C PHE A 108 -17.16 0.38 13.26
N TYR A 109 -16.63 1.31 14.05
CA TYR A 109 -16.55 2.72 13.65
C TYR A 109 -15.79 2.92 12.34
N PHE A 110 -14.67 2.22 12.15
CA PHE A 110 -13.92 2.28 10.91
C PHE A 110 -14.77 1.79 9.73
N VAL A 111 -15.40 0.63 9.85
CA VAL A 111 -16.22 0.05 8.78
C VAL A 111 -17.41 0.95 8.41
N ASP A 112 -18.08 1.54 9.40
CA ASP A 112 -19.29 2.31 9.19
C ASP A 112 -19.03 3.71 8.60
N TYR A 113 -17.91 4.34 8.98
CA TYR A 113 -17.67 5.77 8.70
C TYR A 113 -16.48 6.06 7.79
N TRP A 114 -15.69 5.07 7.36
CA TRP A 114 -14.50 5.32 6.52
C TRP A 114 -14.67 5.00 5.03
N ASP A 115 -15.82 4.49 4.59
CA ASP A 115 -16.11 4.26 3.16
C ASP A 115 -16.76 5.49 2.49
N VAL A 116 -16.21 6.67 2.76
CA VAL A 116 -16.74 7.96 2.30
C VAL A 116 -15.66 8.75 1.57
N VAL A 117 -16.08 9.67 0.70
CA VAL A 117 -15.17 10.37 -0.24
C VAL A 117 -14.12 11.21 0.49
N ASP A 118 -14.49 11.83 1.60
CA ASP A 118 -13.63 12.65 2.47
C ASP A 118 -12.64 11.84 3.31
N LYS A 119 -12.81 10.52 3.41
CA LYS A 119 -11.88 9.59 4.09
C LYS A 119 -10.98 8.82 3.12
N LYS A 120 -10.91 9.25 1.86
CA LYS A 120 -9.96 8.73 0.87
C LYS A 120 -8.66 9.51 0.89
N PHE A 121 -7.56 8.78 0.77
CA PHE A 121 -6.24 9.38 0.61
C PHE A 121 -6.08 9.93 -0.82
N ILE A 122 -5.41 11.07 -0.95
CA ILE A 122 -5.03 11.66 -2.23
C ILE A 122 -3.83 10.90 -2.80
N ASP A 123 -2.88 10.48 -1.95
CA ASP A 123 -1.83 9.55 -2.33
C ASP A 123 -2.43 8.18 -2.71
N VAL A 124 -2.27 7.82 -3.98
CA VAL A 124 -2.86 6.62 -4.58
C VAL A 124 -2.35 5.33 -3.94
N GLU A 125 -1.10 5.29 -3.50
CA GLU A 125 -0.54 4.09 -2.86
C GLU A 125 -1.04 3.97 -1.42
N LEU A 126 -1.18 5.08 -0.68
CA LEU A 126 -1.85 5.08 0.62
C LEU A 126 -3.30 4.63 0.51
N GLU A 127 -4.05 5.17 -0.47
CA GLU A 127 -5.45 4.78 -0.65
C GLU A 127 -5.59 3.31 -1.03
N LYS A 128 -4.67 2.79 -1.85
CA LYS A 128 -4.63 1.37 -2.18
C LYS A 128 -4.42 0.52 -0.93
N GLN A 129 -3.43 0.86 -0.10
CA GLN A 129 -3.16 0.13 1.15
C GLN A 129 -4.35 0.23 2.12
N ARG A 130 -4.95 1.41 2.27
CA ARG A 130 -6.16 1.61 3.09
C ARG A 130 -7.32 0.77 2.57
N SER A 131 -7.56 0.76 1.26
CA SER A 131 -8.65 -0.02 0.64
C SER A 131 -8.46 -1.52 0.84
N GLU A 132 -7.24 -2.03 0.67
CA GLU A 132 -6.92 -3.43 0.99
C GLU A 132 -7.19 -3.73 2.46
N PHE A 133 -6.68 -2.91 3.37
CA PHE A 133 -6.94 -3.04 4.81
C PHE A 133 -8.45 -3.00 5.15
N PHE A 134 -9.21 -2.11 4.51
CA PHE A 134 -10.65 -1.94 4.74
C PHE A 134 -11.48 -3.18 4.41
N ILE A 135 -11.08 -3.95 3.38
CA ILE A 135 -11.75 -5.21 3.04
C ILE A 135 -11.65 -6.21 4.19
N TYR A 136 -10.45 -6.40 4.74
CA TYR A 136 -10.25 -7.30 5.89
C TYR A 136 -10.93 -6.79 7.15
N ALA A 137 -10.97 -5.47 7.35
CA ALA A 137 -11.68 -4.87 8.47
C ALA A 137 -13.18 -5.22 8.41
N LYS A 138 -13.78 -5.11 7.23
CA LYS A 138 -15.19 -5.49 7.00
C LYS A 138 -15.43 -6.97 7.25
N ASP A 139 -14.54 -7.83 6.79
CA ASP A 139 -14.68 -9.28 6.98
C ASP A 139 -14.62 -9.66 8.47
N VAL A 140 -13.68 -9.10 9.24
CA VAL A 140 -13.62 -9.33 10.69
C VAL A 140 -14.85 -8.76 11.39
N ALA A 141 -15.27 -7.53 11.06
CA ALA A 141 -16.44 -6.91 11.69
C ALA A 141 -17.71 -7.74 11.45
N ARG A 142 -17.89 -8.23 10.22
CA ARG A 142 -18.98 -9.12 9.85
C ARG A 142 -18.93 -10.43 10.62
N ASN A 143 -17.77 -11.08 10.68
CA ASN A 143 -17.61 -12.35 11.39
C ASN A 143 -17.87 -12.17 12.89
N ILE A 144 -17.40 -11.08 13.50
CA ILE A 144 -17.70 -10.78 14.90
C ILE A 144 -19.22 -10.61 15.10
N ALA A 145 -19.88 -9.81 14.27
CA ALA A 145 -21.32 -9.60 14.36
C ALA A 145 -22.14 -10.89 14.13
N GLN A 146 -21.64 -11.80 13.31
CA GLN A 146 -22.33 -13.05 12.95
C GLN A 146 -22.14 -14.15 13.99
N TYR A 147 -20.92 -14.33 14.49
CA TYR A 147 -20.54 -15.49 15.31
C TYR A 147 -20.45 -15.19 16.80
N THR A 148 -20.52 -13.92 17.21
CA THR A 148 -20.49 -13.58 18.64
C THR A 148 -21.87 -13.18 19.13
N SER A 149 -22.13 -13.51 20.40
CA SER A 149 -23.35 -13.17 21.10
C SER A 149 -23.02 -12.47 22.42
N PRO A 150 -23.91 -11.58 22.90
CA PRO A 150 -23.71 -10.93 24.18
C PRO A 150 -23.81 -11.95 25.32
N LYS A 151 -22.75 -12.04 26.13
CA LYS A 151 -22.69 -12.82 27.37
C LYS A 151 -23.12 -11.98 28.58
N SER A 152 -22.90 -10.67 28.53
CA SER A 152 -23.40 -9.69 29.49
C SER A 152 -23.47 -8.30 28.82
N ALA A 153 -23.83 -7.25 29.57
CA ALA A 153 -24.00 -5.90 29.02
C ALA A 153 -22.79 -5.33 28.26
N ASP A 154 -21.57 -5.76 28.58
CA ASP A 154 -20.32 -5.31 27.94
C ASP A 154 -19.44 -6.47 27.44
N LEU A 155 -19.92 -7.72 27.51
CA LEU A 155 -19.13 -8.89 27.11
C LEU A 155 -19.77 -9.60 25.93
N GLN A 156 -18.96 -9.92 24.95
CA GLN A 156 -19.29 -10.76 23.80
C GLN A 156 -18.47 -12.04 23.83
N SER A 157 -19.04 -13.12 23.31
CA SER A 157 -18.35 -14.41 23.16
C SER A 157 -18.97 -15.21 22.02
N VAL A 158 -18.17 -16.08 21.40
CA VAL A 158 -18.69 -17.09 20.46
C VAL A 158 -19.51 -18.14 21.22
N ASP A 159 -19.12 -18.47 22.45
CA ASP A 159 -19.86 -19.40 23.30
C ASP A 159 -21.10 -18.70 23.90
N PRO A 160 -22.33 -19.12 23.55
CA PRO A 160 -23.55 -18.46 23.99
C PRO A 160 -23.73 -18.51 25.50
N TYR A 161 -24.41 -17.48 26.02
CA TYR A 161 -24.72 -17.39 27.44
C TYR A 161 -25.56 -18.58 27.92
N GLY A 162 -25.20 -19.16 29.07
CA GLY A 162 -25.96 -20.23 29.72
C GLY A 162 -25.63 -21.64 29.22
N ARG A 163 -24.65 -21.83 28.33
CA ARG A 163 -24.15 -23.17 27.99
C ARG A 163 -23.40 -23.78 29.16
N ASN A 164 -23.66 -25.06 29.45
CA ASN A 164 -22.93 -25.80 30.47
C ASN A 164 -21.52 -26.15 29.95
N THR A 165 -20.49 -25.60 30.58
CA THR A 165 -19.07 -25.80 30.23
C THR A 165 -18.56 -27.21 30.50
N ASP A 166 -19.31 -28.03 31.24
CA ASP A 166 -18.96 -29.42 31.55
C ASP A 166 -19.12 -30.37 30.35
N PHE A 167 -19.75 -29.91 29.26
CA PHE A 167 -19.87 -30.64 28.00
C PHE A 167 -18.86 -30.13 26.97
N HIS A 168 -18.33 -31.06 26.17
CA HIS A 168 -17.49 -30.77 25.01
C HIS A 168 -18.11 -29.65 24.15
N LEU A 169 -17.25 -28.77 23.65
CA LEU A 169 -17.68 -27.67 22.80
C LEU A 169 -18.32 -28.25 21.53
N ASP A 170 -19.44 -27.67 21.10
CA ASP A 170 -20.08 -28.07 19.85
C ASP A 170 -19.06 -27.91 18.71
N PRO A 171 -18.84 -28.92 17.85
CA PRO A 171 -17.95 -28.81 16.69
C PRO A 171 -18.20 -27.57 15.81
N LEU A 172 -19.44 -27.08 15.75
CA LEU A 172 -19.79 -25.85 15.04
C LEU A 172 -19.17 -24.62 15.71
N ILE A 173 -19.25 -24.53 17.04
CA ILE A 173 -18.65 -23.42 17.82
C ILE A 173 -17.12 -23.46 17.71
N GLU A 174 -16.50 -24.66 17.75
CA GLU A 174 -15.06 -24.80 17.51
C GLU A 174 -14.64 -24.30 16.12
N GLN A 175 -15.46 -24.57 15.10
CA GLN A 175 -15.22 -24.10 13.75
C GLN A 175 -15.33 -22.56 13.67
N ASP A 176 -16.34 -21.97 14.29
CA ASP A 176 -16.55 -20.52 14.31
C ASP A 176 -15.40 -19.79 15.03
N ILE A 177 -14.92 -20.33 16.16
CA ILE A 177 -13.74 -19.82 16.88
C ILE A 177 -12.51 -19.86 15.97
N LYS A 178 -12.24 -21.00 15.32
CA LYS A 178 -11.09 -21.16 14.41
C LYS A 178 -11.16 -20.16 13.27
N MET A 179 -12.35 -19.97 12.69
CA MET A 179 -12.58 -19.03 11.60
C MET A 179 -12.36 -17.58 12.04
N LEU A 180 -12.88 -17.17 13.21
CA LEU A 180 -12.67 -15.84 13.77
C LEU A 180 -11.20 -15.57 14.07
N ASN A 181 -10.51 -16.51 14.73
CA ASN A 181 -9.08 -16.40 15.02
C ASN A 181 -8.26 -16.24 13.73
N ALA A 182 -8.56 -17.03 12.70
CA ALA A 182 -7.88 -16.94 11.40
C ALA A 182 -8.14 -15.60 10.70
N THR A 183 -9.40 -15.13 10.70
CA THR A 183 -9.78 -13.84 10.07
C THR A 183 -9.12 -12.67 10.81
N SER A 184 -9.13 -12.70 12.15
CA SER A 184 -8.47 -11.69 12.99
C SER A 184 -6.96 -11.63 12.74
N SER A 185 -6.32 -12.79 12.60
CA SER A 185 -4.89 -12.87 12.27
C SER A 185 -4.59 -12.25 10.90
N ALA A 186 -5.38 -12.59 9.89
CA ALA A 186 -5.22 -12.04 8.53
C ALA A 186 -5.45 -10.51 8.49
N PHE A 187 -6.45 -10.03 9.24
CA PHE A 187 -6.68 -8.60 9.43
C PHE A 187 -5.48 -7.92 10.10
N PHE A 188 -4.93 -8.52 11.16
CA PHE A 188 -3.79 -7.94 11.87
C PHE A 188 -2.55 -7.81 10.98
N GLU A 189 -2.27 -8.80 10.11
CA GLU A 189 -1.17 -8.70 9.14
C GLU A 189 -1.33 -7.48 8.21
N LYS A 190 -2.56 -7.24 7.73
CA LYS A 190 -2.85 -6.10 6.86
C LYS A 190 -2.82 -4.77 7.61
N TYR A 191 -3.34 -4.75 8.84
CA TYR A 191 -3.21 -3.61 9.73
C TYR A 191 -1.73 -3.26 9.96
N GLU A 192 -0.90 -4.23 10.32
CA GLU A 192 0.51 -4.00 10.62
C GLU A 192 1.26 -3.46 9.38
N ALA A 193 1.02 -4.04 8.21
CA ALA A 193 1.58 -3.57 6.94
C ALA A 193 1.18 -2.12 6.64
N PHE A 194 -0.11 -1.80 6.81
CA PHE A 194 -0.64 -0.47 6.57
C PHE A 194 -0.07 0.58 7.55
N ILE A 195 0.02 0.26 8.84
CA ILE A 195 0.58 1.15 9.87
C ILE A 195 2.07 1.40 9.61
N LYS A 196 2.85 0.35 9.29
CA LYS A 196 4.27 0.49 8.91
C LYS A 196 4.42 1.41 7.71
N TYR A 197 3.53 1.28 6.72
CA TYR A 197 3.53 2.14 5.54
C TYR A 197 3.20 3.60 5.88
N CYS A 198 2.19 3.84 6.70
CA CYS A 198 1.83 5.18 7.18
C CYS A 198 2.97 5.86 7.94
N LEU A 199 3.63 5.13 8.85
CA LEU A 199 4.77 5.64 9.63
C LEU A 199 5.96 5.97 8.73
N HIS A 200 6.28 5.10 7.77
CA HIS A 200 7.32 5.36 6.79
C HIS A 200 7.02 6.62 5.98
N ARG A 201 5.81 6.76 5.44
CA ARG A 201 5.39 7.94 4.69
C ARG A 201 5.45 9.23 5.52
N LYS A 202 5.01 9.18 6.78
CA LYS A 202 5.09 10.31 7.71
C LYS A 202 6.54 10.74 8.01
N SER A 203 7.47 9.78 8.10
CA SER A 203 8.90 10.08 8.33
C SER A 203 9.61 10.74 7.14
N VAL A 204 9.15 10.49 5.92
CA VAL A 204 9.72 11.09 4.69
C VAL A 204 9.28 12.54 4.49
N CYS A 205 8.18 12.96 5.14
CA CYS A 205 7.62 14.31 5.01
C CYS A 205 8.06 15.28 6.11
N LYS A 206 8.79 14.81 7.13
CA LYS A 206 9.43 15.66 8.14
C LYS A 206 10.83 16.05 7.71
#